data_AF-A0A560PYY3-F1
#
_entry.id   AF-A0A560PYY3-F1
#
_cell.length_a   1.000
_cell.length_b   1.000
_cell.length_c   1.000
_cell.angle_alpha   90.00
_cell.angle_beta   90.00
_cell.angle_gamma   90.00
#
_symmetry.space_group_name_H-M   'P 1'
#
loop_
_entity.id
_entity.type
_entity.pdbx_description
1 polymer ?
#
loop_
_entity_poly.entity_id
_entity_poly.type
_entity_poly.pdbx_seq_one_letter_code
_entity_poly.pdbx_strand_id
1 'polypeptide(L)'
;MEHHLRQHPAIHQEMTQLVRQLSPSADGLPLELYCFTNTTSRGRYERIQSDIFDHLLAILPEFNMRVFQHPSAADMRELGRSQALPTLP
;
A
#
# COMPACT_ATOMS: atom_id res chain seq x y z
N MET A 1 -6.81 -3.57 9.79
CA MET A 1 -6.17 -2.23 9.84
C MET A 1 -6.66 -1.34 10.97
N GLU A 2 -7.96 -1.07 11.12
CA GLU A 2 -8.44 -0.23 12.24
C GLU A 2 -7.98 -0.77 13.61
N HIS A 3 -8.20 -2.07 13.85
CA HIS A 3 -7.72 -2.73 15.06
C HIS A 3 -6.20 -2.64 15.24
N HIS A 4 -5.45 -2.79 14.15
CA HIS A 4 -3.98 -2.67 14.16
C HIS A 4 -3.53 -1.29 14.62
N LEU A 5 -4.13 -0.20 14.11
CA LEU A 5 -3.80 1.17 14.55
C LEU A 5 -4.17 1.41 16.03
N ARG A 6 -5.32 0.91 16.48
CA ARG A 6 -5.77 1.03 17.89
C ARG A 6 -4.86 0.30 18.87
N GLN A 7 -4.13 -0.72 18.43
CA GLN A 7 -3.17 -1.48 19.23
C GLN A 7 -1.73 -1.03 19.03
N HIS A 8 -1.46 -0.17 18.04
CA HIS A 8 -0.11 0.21 17.68
C HIS A 8 0.49 1.14 18.75
N PRO A 9 1.57 0.74 19.45
CA PRO A 9 2.08 1.47 20.62
C PRO A 9 2.70 2.83 20.27
N ALA A 10 3.04 3.05 19.00
CA ALA A 10 3.59 4.31 18.53
C ALA A 10 2.54 5.29 17.95
N ILE A 11 1.27 4.90 17.93
CA ILE A 11 0.14 5.75 17.51
C ILE A 11 -0.45 6.45 18.73
N HIS A 12 -0.77 7.74 18.55
CA HIS A 12 -1.36 8.59 19.57
C HIS A 12 -2.85 8.26 19.73
N GLN A 13 -3.17 7.41 20.72
CA GLN A 13 -4.50 6.81 20.84
C GLN A 13 -5.62 7.81 21.16
N GLU A 14 -5.30 8.94 21.78
CA GLU A 14 -6.29 9.99 22.11
C GLU A 14 -6.60 10.96 20.95
N MET A 15 -5.89 10.82 19.81
CA MET A 15 -6.15 11.64 18.62
C MET A 15 -6.97 10.87 17.58
N THR A 16 -7.49 11.60 16.60
CA THR A 16 -8.29 11.02 15.52
C THR A 16 -7.52 9.91 14.80
N GLN A 17 -8.20 8.76 14.65
CA GLN A 17 -7.77 7.64 13.84
C GLN A 17 -8.90 7.30 12.88
N LEU A 18 -8.60 7.21 11.58
CA LEU A 18 -9.57 6.89 10.54
C LEU A 18 -8.96 5.85 9.61
N VAL A 19 -9.71 4.79 9.37
CA VAL A 19 -9.44 3.80 8.33
C VAL A 19 -10.72 3.67 7.54
N ARG A 20 -10.71 4.08 6.27
CA ARG A 20 -11.89 3.95 5.42
C ARG A 20 -11.53 3.63 3.98
N GLN A 21 -12.46 3.00 3.29
CA GLN A 21 -12.44 2.88 1.84
C GLN A 21 -13.02 4.16 1.23
N LEU A 22 -12.40 4.64 0.15
CA LEU A 22 -12.94 5.73 -0.65
C LEU A 22 -13.80 5.16 -1.79
N SER A 23 -14.44 6.06 -2.54
CA SER A 23 -15.20 5.66 -3.73
C SER A 23 -14.32 4.88 -4.72
N PRO A 24 -14.81 3.77 -5.29
CA PRO A 24 -14.08 3.02 -6.32
C PRO A 24 -13.69 3.92 -7.51
N SER A 25 -12.52 3.67 -8.09
CA SER A 25 -12.04 4.31 -9.31
C SER A 25 -11.61 3.27 -10.35
N ALA A 26 -11.16 3.73 -11.52
CA ALA A 26 -10.55 2.86 -12.53
C ALA A 26 -9.27 2.16 -12.02
N ASP A 27 -8.62 2.72 -11.01
CA ASP A 27 -7.38 2.23 -10.40
C ASP A 27 -7.65 1.31 -9.19
N GLY A 28 -8.91 0.98 -8.91
CA GLY A 28 -9.33 0.07 -7.85
C GLY A 28 -10.07 0.75 -6.70
N LEU A 29 -9.94 0.20 -5.50
CA LEU A 29 -10.61 0.68 -4.30
C LEU A 29 -9.59 1.37 -3.37
N PRO A 30 -9.53 2.71 -3.34
CA PRO A 30 -8.54 3.40 -2.54
C PRO A 30 -8.84 3.25 -1.04
N LEU A 31 -7.78 3.12 -0.23
CA LEU A 31 -7.84 3.10 1.22
C LEU A 31 -7.23 4.38 1.78
N GLU A 32 -7.95 5.04 2.67
CA GLU A 32 -7.44 6.16 3.45
C GLU A 32 -7.11 5.71 4.87
N LEU A 33 -5.86 5.97 5.28
CA LEU A 33 -5.34 5.74 6.63
C LEU A 33 -4.90 7.09 7.19
N TYR A 34 -5.56 7.53 8.26
CA TYR A 34 -5.23 8.77 8.95
C TYR A 34 -5.04 8.49 10.44
N CYS A 35 -3.88 8.84 10.97
CA CYS A 35 -3.55 8.68 12.39
C CYS A 35 -2.40 9.62 12.76
N PHE A 36 -2.21 9.83 14.06
CA PHE A 36 -1.10 10.62 14.59
C PHE A 36 -0.10 9.71 15.30
N THR A 37 1.19 9.98 15.16
CA THR A 37 2.23 9.31 15.94
C THR A 37 2.40 9.97 17.30
N ASN A 38 2.82 9.21 18.31
CA ASN A 38 3.14 9.77 19.65
C ASN A 38 4.53 10.44 19.71
N THR A 39 5.11 10.77 18.55
CA THR A 39 6.43 11.36 18.43
C THR A 39 6.47 12.36 17.27
N THR A 40 7.33 13.36 17.40
CA THR A 40 7.65 14.36 16.36
C THR A 40 9.04 14.12 15.75
N SER A 41 9.77 13.09 16.21
CA SER A 41 11.07 12.73 15.65
C SER A 41 10.90 12.16 14.25
N ARG A 42 11.50 12.81 13.26
CA ARG A 42 11.37 12.42 11.84
C ARG A 42 11.78 10.98 11.57
N GLY A 43 12.94 10.54 12.07
CA GLY A 43 13.41 9.17 11.85
C GLY A 43 12.53 8.10 12.49
N ARG A 44 11.89 8.41 13.63
CA ARG A 44 10.90 7.50 14.24
C ARG A 44 9.58 7.52 13.47
N TYR A 45 9.13 8.69 13.04
CA TYR A 45 7.94 8.84 12.22
C TYR A 45 8.03 8.02 10.93
N GLU A 46 9.14 8.13 10.20
CA GLU A 46 9.37 7.38 8.96
C GLU A 46 9.34 5.87 9.21
N ARG A 47 9.94 5.39 10.31
CA ARG A 47 9.87 3.97 10.70
C ARG A 47 8.45 3.50 11.00
N ILE A 48 7.70 4.26 11.80
CA ILE A 48 6.31 3.91 12.15
C ILE A 48 5.45 3.87 10.88
N GLN A 49 5.66 4.81 9.96
CA GLN A 49 4.98 4.81 8.67
C GLN A 49 5.30 3.54 7.87
N SER A 50 6.58 3.19 7.72
CA SER A 50 7.00 1.96 7.04
C SER A 50 6.39 0.71 7.67
N ASP A 51 6.43 0.58 9.00
CA ASP A 51 5.89 -0.58 9.72
C ASP A 51 4.38 -0.78 9.43
N ILE A 52 3.61 0.32 9.38
CA ILE A 52 2.17 0.29 9.07
C ILE A 52 1.93 -0.14 7.61
N PHE A 53 2.71 0.39 6.66
CA PHE A 53 2.59 0.03 5.26
C PHE A 53 3.02 -1.42 5.00
N ASP A 54 4.11 -1.88 5.60
CA ASP A 54 4.59 -3.26 5.49
C ASP A 54 3.54 -4.23 6.01
N HIS A 55 2.92 -3.93 7.16
CA HIS A 55 1.82 -4.74 7.68
C HIS A 55 0.63 -4.76 6.71
N LEU A 56 0.22 -3.60 6.16
CA LEU A 56 -0.86 -3.54 5.18
C LEU A 56 -0.54 -4.41 3.96
N LEU A 57 0.65 -4.25 3.37
CA LEU A 57 1.08 -4.99 2.18
C LEU A 57 1.14 -6.49 2.44
N ALA A 58 1.58 -6.90 3.62
CA ALA A 58 1.65 -8.31 4.01
C ALA A 58 0.28 -8.97 4.10
N ILE A 59 -0.77 -8.24 4.50
CA ILE A 59 -2.13 -8.79 4.64
C ILE A 59 -2.96 -8.74 3.36
N LEU A 60 -2.61 -7.91 2.36
CA LEU A 60 -3.40 -7.78 1.11
C LEU A 60 -3.66 -9.13 0.41
N PRO A 61 -2.67 -10.04 0.26
CA PRO A 61 -2.87 -11.31 -0.43
C PRO A 61 -3.93 -12.21 0.23
N GLU A 62 -4.08 -12.15 1.55
CA GLU A 62 -5.06 -12.94 2.32
C GLU A 62 -6.52 -12.60 1.95
N PHE A 63 -6.74 -11.38 1.43
CA PHE A 63 -8.05 -10.94 0.95
C PHE A 63 -8.17 -11.02 -0.58
N ASN A 64 -7.27 -11.76 -1.24
CA ASN A 64 -7.14 -11.79 -2.69
C ASN A 64 -6.97 -10.39 -3.31
N MET A 65 -6.43 -9.44 -2.56
CA MET A 65 -6.14 -8.08 -3.03
C MET A 65 -4.69 -7.96 -3.44
N ARG A 66 -4.42 -7.04 -4.37
CA ARG A 66 -3.08 -6.67 -4.80
C ARG A 66 -2.95 -5.16 -4.94
N VAL A 67 -1.74 -4.66 -4.77
CA VAL A 67 -1.44 -3.24 -5.01
C VAL A 67 -1.61 -2.94 -6.49
N PHE A 68 -2.33 -1.87 -6.80
CA PHE A 68 -2.39 -1.32 -8.14
C PHE A 68 -1.14 -0.48 -8.41
N GLN A 69 -0.53 -0.67 -9.58
CA GLN A 69 0.57 0.14 -10.09
C GLN A 69 0.28 0.47 -11.54
N HIS A 70 0.44 1.75 -11.91
CA HIS A 70 0.31 2.12 -13.31
C HIS A 70 1.40 1.43 -14.14
N PRO A 71 1.08 0.91 -15.32
CA PRO A 71 2.08 0.32 -16.20
C PRO A 71 3.15 1.36 -16.53
N SER A 72 4.40 0.96 -16.39
CA SER A 72 5.57 1.77 -16.70
C SER A 72 6.05 1.52 -18.13
N ALA A 73 6.96 2.37 -18.62
CA ALA A 73 7.61 2.16 -19.91
C ALA A 73 8.43 0.85 -19.96
N ALA A 74 8.85 0.29 -18.81
CA ALA A 74 9.51 -1.01 -18.75
C ALA A 74 8.53 -2.15 -19.08
N ASP A 75 7.33 -2.12 -18.50
CA ASP A 75 6.27 -3.11 -18.74
C ASP A 75 5.86 -3.13 -20.22
N MET A 76 5.76 -1.96 -20.84
CA MET A 76 5.45 -1.82 -22.28
C MET A 76 6.54 -2.42 -23.18
N ARG A 77 7.81 -2.29 -22.80
CA ARG A 77 8.93 -2.89 -23.54
C ARG A 77 8.95 -4.41 -23.41
N GLU A 78 8.59 -4.95 -22.25
CA GLU A 78 8.53 -6.39 -22.01
C GLU A 78 7.40 -7.06 -22.80
N LEU A 79 6.23 -6.42 -22.86
CA LEU A 79 5.12 -6.82 -23.75
C LEU A 79 5.55 -6.88 -25.22
N GLY A 80 6.30 -5.88 -25.70
CA GLY A 80 6.81 -5.85 -27.08
C GLY A 80 7.84 -6.94 -27.38
N ARG A 81 8.63 -7.36 -26.38
CA ARG A 81 9.62 -8.45 -26.52
C ARG A 81 8.97 -9.83 -26.54
N SER A 82 7.85 -10.00 -25.82
CA SER A 82 7.10 -11.26 -25.79
C SER A 82 6.40 -11.59 -27.13
N GLN A 83 6.15 -10.58 -27.98
CA GLN A 83 5.57 -10.77 -29.32
C GLN A 83 6.60 -11.15 -30.40
N ALA A 84 7.90 -11.08 -30.11
CA ALA A 84 8.92 -11.62 -31.01
C ALA A 84 9.02 -13.15 -30.78
N LEU A 85 8.06 -13.91 -31.33
CA LEU A 85 8.23 -15.36 -31.43
C LEU A 85 9.51 -15.64 -32.25
N PRO A 86 10.33 -16.62 -31.84
CA PRO A 86 11.35 -17.13 -32.74
C PRO A 86 10.61 -17.80 -33.90
N THR A 87 10.77 -17.27 -35.10
CA THR A 87 10.52 -18.04 -36.32
C THR A 87 11.48 -19.22 -36.28
N LEU A 88 10.97 -20.38 -35.87
CA LEU A 88 11.67 -21.66 -36.01
C LEU A 88 11.98 -21.88 -37.50
N PRO A 89 13.18 -22.37 -37.87
CA PRO A 89 13.54 -22.69 -39.24
C PRO A 89 12.77 -23.89 -39.79
#